data_AF-A0A962EKF0-F1
#
_entry.id   AF-A0A962EKF0-F1
#
_cell.length_a   1.000
_cell.length_b   1.000
_cell.length_c   1.000
_cell.angle_alpha   90.00
_cell.angle_beta   90.00
_cell.angle_gamma   90.00
#
_symmetry.space_group_name_H-M   'P 1'
#
loop_
_entity.id
_entity.type
_entity.pdbx_description
1 polymer ?
#
loop_
_entity_poly.entity_id
_entity_poly.type
_entity_poly.pdbx_seq_one_letter_code
_entity_poly.pdbx_strand_id
1 'polypeptide(L)'
;MNFLKKVVVFVFVVVSCLLAATLYLDNSDPEVSIRLFSYNTPVLSIGYWVIIFFAGGLLIGVIGNFFVSVKSFFKIRDLEKKLKHKQAELDLLKSQSS
;
A
#
# COMPACT_ATOMS: atom_id res chain seq x y z
N MET A 1 13.78 2.07 8.05
CA MET A 1 12.76 1.72 7.03
C MET A 1 11.34 2.21 7.33
N ASN A 2 10.91 2.38 8.59
CA ASN A 2 9.56 2.87 8.91
C ASN A 2 9.32 4.34 8.55
N PHE A 3 10.36 5.18 8.62
CA PHE A 3 10.26 6.60 8.26
C PHE A 3 9.98 6.79 6.77
N LEU A 4 10.72 6.11 5.89
CA LEU A 4 10.50 6.20 4.44
C LEU A 4 9.09 5.73 4.04
N LYS A 5 8.58 4.65 4.65
CA LYS A 5 7.19 4.22 4.44
C LYS A 5 6.18 5.30 4.87
N LYS A 6 6.38 5.92 6.04
CA LYS A 6 5.51 7.00 6.51
C LYS A 6 5.53 8.20 5.56
N VAL A 7 6.71 8.59 5.08
CA VAL A 7 6.87 9.69 4.13
C VAL A 7 6.17 9.37 2.80
N VAL A 8 6.35 8.16 2.26
CA VAL A 8 5.69 7.75 1.00
C VAL A 8 4.17 7.75 1.14
N VAL A 9 3.64 7.21 2.23
CA VAL A 9 2.19 7.23 2.49
C VAL A 9 1.68 8.66 2.66
N PHE A 10 2.40 9.50 3.39
CA PHE A 10 2.04 10.90 3.57
C PHE A 10 2.01 11.66 2.24
N VAL A 11 3.04 11.51 1.40
CA VAL A 11 3.09 12.12 0.06
C VAL A 11 1.93 11.61 -0.80
N PHE A 12 1.63 10.31 -0.77
CA PHE A 12 0.52 9.74 -1.53
C PHE A 12 -0.84 10.34 -1.11
N VAL A 13 -1.09 10.48 0.18
CA VAL A 13 -2.33 11.10 0.70
C VAL A 13 -2.41 12.57 0.28
N VAL A 14 -1.32 13.33 0.44
CA VAL A 14 -1.28 14.74 0.03
C VAL A 14 -1.57 14.89 -1.47
N VAL A 15 -0.93 14.09 -2.31
CA VAL A 15 -1.18 14.10 -3.77
C VAL A 15 -2.63 13.72 -4.08
N SER A 16 -3.20 12.74 -3.40
CA SER A 16 -4.60 12.34 -3.59
C SER A 16 -5.57 13.45 -3.20
N CYS A 17 -5.30 14.15 -2.09
CA CYS A 17 -6.10 15.31 -1.67
C CYS A 17 -5.98 16.47 -2.65
N LEU A 18 -4.78 16.74 -3.19
CA LEU A 18 -4.58 17.77 -4.20
C LEU A 18 -5.34 17.44 -5.48
N LEU A 19 -5.28 16.19 -5.96
CA LEU A 19 -6.04 15.73 -7.12
C LEU A 19 -7.55 15.84 -6.89
N ALA A 20 -8.05 15.44 -5.72
CA ALA A 20 -9.46 15.60 -5.37
C ALA A 20 -9.89 17.08 -5.34
N ALA A 21 -9.04 17.95 -4.79
CA ALA A 21 -9.30 19.39 -4.73
C ALA A 21 -9.29 20.03 -6.13
N THR A 22 -8.34 19.67 -7.00
CA THR A 22 -8.32 20.17 -8.39
C THR A 22 -9.54 19.69 -9.15
N LEU A 23 -9.91 18.41 -8.99
CA LEU A 23 -11.12 17.88 -9.62
C LEU A 23 -12.38 18.58 -9.13
N TYR A 24 -12.47 18.89 -7.83
CA TYR A 24 -13.60 19.63 -7.27
C TYR A 24 -13.67 21.08 -7.80
N LEU A 25 -12.55 21.80 -7.82
CA LEU A 25 -12.50 23.18 -8.30
C LEU A 25 -12.87 23.27 -9.79
N ASP A 26 -12.31 22.38 -10.62
CA ASP A 26 -12.54 22.36 -12.07
C ASP A 26 -13.94 21.85 -12.47
N ASN A 27 -14.66 21.21 -11.54
CA ASN A 27 -15.95 20.57 -11.80
C ASN A 27 -16.98 20.98 -10.74
N SER A 28 -17.06 22.27 -10.43
CA SER A 28 -17.91 22.83 -9.36
C SER A 28 -19.41 22.90 -9.71
N ASP A 29 -19.80 22.52 -10.94
CA ASP A 29 -21.21 22.38 -11.35
C ASP A 29 -21.79 21.00 -10.97
N PRO A 30 -23.12 20.86 -10.81
CA PRO A 30 -23.73 19.63 -10.26
C PRO A 30 -23.71 18.41 -11.19
N GLU A 31 -23.51 18.60 -12.50
CA GLU A 31 -23.39 17.54 -13.51
C GLU A 31 -22.20 17.85 -14.42
N VAL A 32 -21.04 17.21 -14.20
CA VAL A 32 -19.83 17.53 -14.96
C VAL A 32 -19.20 16.28 -15.56
N SER A 33 -18.86 16.36 -16.85
CA SER A 33 -17.93 15.44 -17.50
C SER A 33 -16.52 15.74 -16.99
N ILE A 34 -15.92 14.86 -16.21
CA ILE A 34 -14.53 15.06 -15.78
C ILE A 34 -13.62 14.92 -17.00
N ARG A 35 -12.85 15.97 -17.29
CA ARG A 35 -11.85 15.95 -18.36
C ARG A 35 -10.52 15.49 -17.80
N LEU A 36 -10.16 14.23 -18.06
CA LEU A 36 -8.87 13.64 -17.69
C LEU A 36 -7.88 13.87 -18.84
N PHE A 37 -6.97 14.83 -18.70
CA PHE A 37 -5.97 15.24 -19.70
C PHE A 37 -6.58 15.66 -21.06
N SER A 38 -6.96 14.69 -21.91
CA SER A 38 -7.62 14.91 -23.21
C SER A 38 -8.91 14.07 -23.39
N TYR A 39 -9.30 13.28 -22.39
CA TYR A 39 -10.47 12.42 -22.45
C TYR A 39 -11.62 12.99 -21.60
N ASN A 40 -12.76 13.23 -22.25
CA ASN A 40 -14.00 13.57 -21.54
C ASN A 40 -14.67 12.29 -21.08
N THR A 41 -14.75 12.14 -19.76
CA THR A 41 -15.48 11.03 -19.15
C THR A 41 -17.00 11.27 -19.20
N PRO A 42 -17.81 10.19 -19.17
CA PRO A 42 -19.25 10.32 -19.11
C PRO A 42 -19.69 11.18 -17.90
N VAL A 43 -20.75 11.96 -18.10
CA VAL A 43 -21.31 12.83 -17.07
C VAL A 43 -21.80 11.97 -15.92
N LEU A 44 -21.08 12.04 -14.81
CA LEU A 44 -21.36 11.31 -13.58
C LEU A 44 -21.25 12.29 -12.44
N SER A 45 -22.14 12.16 -11.45
CA SER A 45 -22.04 12.99 -10.24
C SER A 45 -20.66 12.87 -9.61
N ILE A 46 -20.14 13.98 -9.09
CA ILE A 46 -18.85 14.05 -8.40
C ILE A 46 -18.71 12.97 -7.31
N GLY A 47 -19.82 12.58 -6.68
CA GLY A 47 -19.87 11.52 -5.67
C GLY A 47 -19.39 10.16 -6.21
N TYR A 48 -19.75 9.79 -7.45
CA TYR A 48 -19.28 8.55 -8.06
C TYR A 48 -17.78 8.56 -8.30
N TRP A 49 -17.23 9.69 -8.72
CA TRP A 49 -15.79 9.83 -8.93
C TRP A 49 -15.01 9.69 -7.64
N VAL A 50 -15.45 10.37 -6.57
CA VAL A 50 -14.85 10.25 -5.24
C VAL A 50 -14.88 8.79 -4.77
N ILE A 51 -16.00 8.09 -4.95
CA ILE A 51 -16.13 6.68 -4.58
C ILE A 51 -15.19 5.79 -5.40
N ILE A 52 -15.10 5.97 -6.72
CA ILE A 52 -14.24 5.16 -7.60
C ILE A 52 -12.77 5.36 -7.24
N PHE A 53 -12.32 6.60 -7.04
CA PHE A 53 -10.95 6.89 -6.66
C PHE A 53 -10.63 6.36 -5.26
N PHE A 54 -11.55 6.52 -4.31
CA PHE A 54 -11.38 5.98 -2.96
C PHE A 54 -11.29 4.46 -2.97
N ALA A 55 -12.24 3.77 -3.62
CA ALA A 55 -12.26 2.32 -3.74
C ALA A 55 -11.01 1.80 -4.48
N GLY A 56 -10.59 2.47 -5.56
CA GLY A 56 -9.38 2.13 -6.29
C GLY A 56 -8.12 2.27 -5.44
N GLY A 57 -7.98 3.38 -4.70
CA GLY A 57 -6.87 3.58 -3.77
C GLY A 57 -6.83 2.53 -2.66
N LEU A 58 -8.00 2.18 -2.09
CA LEU A 58 -8.13 1.16 -1.05
C LEU A 58 -7.73 -0.23 -1.56
N LEU A 59 -8.18 -0.61 -2.75
CA LEU A 59 -7.81 -1.87 -3.39
C LEU A 59 -6.30 -1.96 -3.62
N ILE A 60 -5.67 -0.91 -4.16
CA ILE A 60 -4.22 -0.87 -4.38
C ILE A 60 -3.48 -1.00 -3.04
N GLY A 61 -3.95 -0.31 -2.00
CA GLY A 61 -3.37 -0.40 -0.66
C GLY A 61 -3.44 -1.81 -0.07
N VAL A 62 -4.60 -2.46 -0.18
CA VAL A 62 -4.82 -3.83 0.31
C VAL A 62 -3.95 -4.83 -0.44
N ILE A 63 -3.90 -4.75 -1.77
CA ILE A 63 -3.08 -5.63 -2.61
C ILE A 63 -1.60 -5.45 -2.26
N GLY A 64 -1.13 -4.21 -2.16
CA GLY A 64 0.26 -3.91 -1.78
C GLY A 64 0.62 -4.49 -0.41
N ASN A 65 -0.27 -4.35 0.58
CA ASN A 65 -0.04 -4.91 1.91
C ASN A 65 -0.04 -6.44 1.92
N PHE A 66 -0.91 -7.07 1.13
CA PHE A 66 -0.94 -8.52 0.97
C PHE A 66 0.40 -9.05 0.45
N PHE A 67 0.95 -8.49 -0.63
CA PHE A 67 2.25 -8.92 -1.17
C PHE A 67 3.40 -8.76 -0.17
N VAL A 68 3.44 -7.65 0.56
CA VAL A 68 4.47 -7.42 1.59
C VAL A 68 4.35 -8.43 2.72
N SER A 69 3.12 -8.69 3.18
CA SER A 69 2.85 -9.64 4.25
C SER A 69 3.23 -11.06 3.85
N VAL A 70 2.84 -11.51 2.65
CA VAL A 70 3.19 -12.83 2.11
C VAL A 70 4.70 -13.01 2.06
N LYS A 71 5.45 -12.03 1.52
CA LYS A 71 6.92 -12.08 1.51
C LYS A 71 7.51 -12.17 2.92
N SER A 72 6.90 -11.50 3.90
CA SER A 72 7.34 -11.55 5.29
C SER A 72 7.11 -12.93 5.91
N PHE A 73 5.97 -13.57 5.64
CA PHE A 73 5.69 -14.93 6.12
C PHE A 73 6.71 -15.96 5.64
N PHE A 74 7.10 -15.90 4.36
CA PHE A 74 8.14 -16.78 3.84
C PHE A 74 9.51 -16.55 4.50
N LYS A 75 9.88 -15.28 4.73
CA LYS A 75 11.13 -14.96 5.44
C LYS A 75 11.14 -15.43 6.89
N ILE A 76 10.03 -15.31 7.60
CA ILE A 76 9.90 -15.77 8.98
C ILE A 76 10.11 -17.29 9.05
N ARG A 77 9.49 -18.06 8.15
CA ARG A 77 9.67 -19.52 8.11
C ARG A 77 11.11 -19.94 7.82
N ASP A 78 11.80 -19.21 6.95
CA ASP A 78 13.22 -19.50 6.66
C ASP A 78 14.12 -19.13 7.85
N LEU A 79 13.85 -18.01 8.52
CA LEU A 79 14.55 -17.60 9.73
C LEU A 79 14.36 -18.59 10.89
N GLU A 80 13.14 -19.09 11.10
CA GLU A 80 12.86 -20.13 12.11
C GLU A 80 13.65 -21.41 11.87
N LYS A 81 13.75 -21.87 10.61
CA LYS A 81 14.55 -23.06 10.26
C LYS A 81 16.04 -22.84 10.55
N LYS A 82 16.58 -21.67 10.20
CA LYS A 82 17.98 -21.31 10.46
C LYS A 82 18.27 -21.20 11.95
N LEU A 83 17.34 -20.62 12.72
CA LEU A 83 17.44 -20.51 14.17
C LEU A 83 17.47 -21.90 14.81
N LYS A 84 16.57 -22.81 14.40
CA LYS A 84 16.54 -24.19 14.90
C LYS A 84 17.84 -24.95 14.61
N HIS A 85 18.40 -24.79 13.42
CA HIS A 85 19.69 -25.40 13.07
C HIS A 85 20.84 -24.84 13.92
N LYS A 86 20.91 -23.52 14.11
CA LYS A 86 21.95 -22.90 14.94
C LYS A 86 21.83 -23.26 16.41
N GLN A 87 20.61 -23.41 16.92
CA GLN A 87 20.36 -23.88 18.27
C GLN A 87 20.87 -25.31 18.46
N ALA A 88 20.57 -26.22 17.53
CA ALA A 88 21.05 -27.60 17.57
C ALA A 88 22.59 -27.70 17.50
N GLU A 89 23.23 -26.85 16.68
CA GLU A 89 24.70 -26.78 16.58
C GLU A 89 25.33 -26.30 17.91
N LEU A 90 24.72 -25.31 18.57
CA LEU A 90 25.16 -24.85 19.90
C LEU A 90 24.99 -25.90 20.99
N ASP A 91 23.90 -26.66 20.97
CA ASP A 91 23.66 -27.73 21.94
C ASP A 91 24.66 -28.87 21.77
N LEU A 92 25.02 -29.21 20.52
CA LEU A 92 26.08 -30.19 20.23
C LEU A 92 27.45 -29.70 20.72
N LEU A 93 27.81 -28.44 20.44
CA LEU A 93 29.07 -27.86 20.92
C LEU A 93 29.16 -27.85 22.44
N LYS A 94 28.06 -27.50 23.14
CA LYS A 94 28.00 -27.54 24.61
C LYS A 94 28.13 -28.96 25.16
N SER A 95 27.57 -29.96 24.48
CA SER A 95 27.68 -31.36 24.86
C SER A 95 29.08 -31.94 24.63
N GLN A 96 29.83 -31.41 23.67
CA GLN A 96 31.22 -31.82 23.40
C GLN A 96 32.25 -31.09 24.28
N SER A 97 31.89 -29.92 24.83
CA SER A 97 32.76 -29.16 25.73
C SER A 97 32.58 -29.49 27.23
N SER A 98 31.64 -30.39 27.56
CA SER A 98 31.43 -30.93 28.93
C SER A 98 32.00 -32.34 29.01
#